data_AF-A0A962WWZ2-F1
#
_entry.id   AF-A0A962WWZ2-F1
#
_cell.length_a   1.000
_cell.length_b   1.000
_cell.length_c   1.000
_cell.angle_alpha   90.00
_cell.angle_beta   90.00
_cell.angle_gamma   90.00
#
_symmetry.space_group_name_H-M   'P 1'
#
loop_
_entity.id
_entity.type
_entity.pdbx_description
1 polymer ?
#
loop_
_entity_poly.entity_id
_entity_poly.type
_entity_poly.pdbx_seq_one_letter_code
_entity_poly.pdbx_strand_id
1 'polypeptide(L)'
;GTYLRWLVYYAACFEPALMDKSTGHDPGPSSRSVYGTFEEMMATLEQALSHGPYFLGERMSVADILWGVALQWTMMFGLVEEKPLLRDFVDRIVLRPAARKVQKEDEKLAAEQTAAREKG
;
A
#
# COMPACT_ATOMS: atom_id res chain seq x y z
N GLY A 1 15.32 -5.27 12.65
CA GLY A 1 14.08 -5.58 13.39
C GLY A 1 12.86 -5.45 12.50
N THR A 2 11.71 -5.98 12.91
CA THR A 2 10.48 -6.10 12.08
C THR A 2 10.02 -4.79 11.46
N TYR A 3 10.06 -3.68 12.19
CA TYR A 3 9.71 -2.34 11.67
C TYR A 3 10.54 -1.96 10.44
N LEU A 4 11.87 -1.98 10.57
CA LEU A 4 12.77 -1.62 9.47
C LEU A 4 12.67 -2.60 8.30
N ARG A 5 12.43 -3.90 8.58
CA ARG A 5 12.19 -4.91 7.53
C ARG A 5 11.05 -4.47 6.62
N TRP A 6 9.90 -4.08 7.17
CA TRP A 6 8.73 -3.72 6.36
C TRP A 6 8.85 -2.40 5.62
N LEU A 7 9.62 -1.45 6.14
CA LEU A 7 9.97 -0.23 5.40
C LEU A 7 10.88 -0.52 4.21
N VAL A 8 11.92 -1.34 4.41
CA VAL A 8 12.87 -1.67 3.33
C VAL A 8 12.24 -2.62 2.32
N TYR A 9 11.45 -3.60 2.76
CA TYR A 9 10.76 -4.55 1.88
C TYR A 9 9.75 -3.86 0.96
N TYR A 10 9.09 -2.80 1.44
CA TYR A 10 8.24 -1.96 0.60
C TYR A 10 9.00 -1.42 -0.62
N ALA A 11 10.08 -0.67 -0.37
CA ALA A 11 10.83 -0.01 -1.45
C ALA A 11 11.63 -1.00 -2.32
N ALA A 12 12.23 -2.02 -1.70
CA ALA A 12 13.13 -2.94 -2.38
C ALA A 12 12.42 -4.08 -3.10
N CYS A 13 11.19 -4.44 -2.67
CA CYS A 13 10.48 -5.60 -3.22
C CYS A 13 9.10 -5.25 -3.77
N PHE A 14 8.26 -4.57 -2.99
CA PHE A 14 6.88 -4.30 -3.41
C PHE A 14 6.81 -3.35 -4.61
N GLU A 15 7.50 -2.22 -4.55
CA GLU A 15 7.49 -1.23 -5.65
C GLU A 15 7.98 -1.81 -6.99
N PRO A 16 9.16 -2.47 -7.08
CA PRO A 16 9.59 -3.05 -8.36
C PRO A 16 8.67 -4.19 -8.84
N ALA A 17 8.20 -5.06 -7.95
CA ALA A 17 7.28 -6.13 -8.33
C ALA A 17 5.94 -5.60 -8.88
N LEU A 18 5.43 -4.53 -8.27
CA LEU A 18 4.22 -3.85 -8.71
C LEU A 18 4.42 -3.19 -10.08
N MET A 19 5.56 -2.52 -10.28
CA MET A 19 5.87 -1.86 -11.56
C MET A 19 5.98 -2.89 -12.69
N ASP A 20 6.71 -3.98 -12.45
CA ASP A 20 6.86 -5.05 -13.44
C ASP A 20 5.51 -5.67 -13.79
N LYS A 21 4.68 -5.97 -12.79
CA LYS A 21 3.31 -6.45 -13.01
C LYS A 21 2.45 -5.46 -13.80
N SER A 22 2.50 -4.16 -13.45
CA SER A 22 1.68 -3.13 -14.07
C SER A 22 2.04 -2.88 -15.54
N THR A 23 3.31 -3.08 -15.89
CA THR A 23 3.84 -2.85 -17.24
C THR A 23 3.95 -4.13 -18.07
N GLY A 24 3.68 -5.30 -17.47
CA GLY A 24 3.89 -6.59 -18.10
C GLY A 24 5.37 -6.91 -18.33
N HIS A 25 6.28 -6.30 -17.58
CA HIS A 25 7.70 -6.59 -17.65
C HIS A 25 8.01 -7.95 -17.00
N ASP A 26 8.84 -8.75 -17.65
CA ASP A 26 9.34 -10.01 -17.10
C ASP A 26 10.65 -9.74 -16.33
N PRO A 27 10.67 -9.90 -14.98
CA PRO A 27 11.88 -9.72 -14.18
C PRO A 27 12.93 -10.82 -14.41
N GLY A 28 12.63 -11.81 -15.24
CA GLY A 28 13.46 -12.98 -15.47
C GLY A 28 13.33 -14.03 -14.36
N PRO A 29 14.32 -14.92 -14.20
CA PRO A 29 14.23 -16.01 -13.24
C PRO A 29 14.07 -15.50 -11.80
N SER A 30 13.08 -16.03 -11.07
CA SER A 30 12.79 -15.62 -9.68
C SER A 30 13.99 -15.74 -8.73
N SER A 31 14.90 -16.68 -8.97
CA SER A 31 16.16 -16.85 -8.23
C SER A 31 17.14 -15.69 -8.36
N ARG A 32 16.94 -14.80 -9.33
CA ARG A 32 17.74 -13.59 -9.56
C ARG A 32 16.96 -12.30 -9.30
N SER A 33 15.66 -12.41 -9.02
CA SER A 33 14.81 -11.27 -8.67
C SER A 33 15.01 -10.91 -7.20
N VAL A 34 15.11 -9.61 -6.92
CA VAL A 34 15.18 -9.08 -5.55
C VAL A 34 13.88 -9.28 -4.75
N TYR A 35 12.78 -9.61 -5.44
CA TYR A 35 11.47 -9.83 -4.84
C TYR A 35 10.90 -11.22 -5.11
N GLY A 36 11.63 -12.10 -5.79
CA GLY A 36 11.10 -13.39 -6.26
C GLY A 36 10.02 -13.18 -7.32
N THR A 37 8.84 -13.77 -7.10
CA THR A 37 7.63 -13.49 -7.88
C THR A 37 6.71 -12.50 -7.16
N PHE A 38 5.82 -11.84 -7.91
CA PHE A 38 4.82 -10.95 -7.31
C PHE A 38 3.93 -11.71 -6.30
N GLU A 39 3.56 -12.95 -6.64
CA GLU A 39 2.72 -13.82 -5.82
C GLU A 39 3.39 -14.23 -4.51
N GLU A 40 4.67 -14.61 -4.53
CA GLU A 40 5.42 -14.93 -3.31
C GLU A 40 5.62 -13.71 -2.42
N MET A 41 5.86 -12.54 -3.02
CA MET A 41 5.97 -11.27 -2.31
C MET A 41 4.66 -10.92 -1.59
N MET A 42 3.52 -11.03 -2.28
CA MET A 42 2.20 -10.83 -1.69
C MET A 42 1.87 -11.87 -0.62
N ALA A 43 2.21 -13.14 -0.84
CA ALA A 43 2.04 -14.19 0.17
C ALA A 43 2.84 -13.90 1.45
N THR A 44 4.07 -13.36 1.31
CA THR A 44 4.90 -12.93 2.44
C THR A 44 4.24 -11.79 3.24
N LEU A 45 3.65 -10.81 2.54
CA LEU A 45 2.90 -9.73 3.16
C LEU A 45 1.65 -10.24 3.90
N GLU A 46 0.85 -11.07 3.24
CA GLU A 46 -0.37 -11.66 3.82
C GLU A 46 -0.04 -12.51 5.05
N GLN A 47 1.01 -13.33 5.00
CA GLN A 47 1.47 -14.10 6.15
C GLN A 47 1.80 -13.19 7.33
N ALA A 48 2.51 -12.08 7.09
CA ALA A 48 2.88 -11.17 8.16
C ALA A 48 1.68 -10.49 8.82
N LEU A 49 0.71 -10.07 8.01
CA LEU A 49 -0.54 -9.45 8.47
C LEU A 49 -1.50 -10.45 9.09
N SER A 50 -1.32 -11.76 8.86
CA SER A 50 -2.14 -12.80 9.51
C SER A 50 -1.88 -12.92 11.02
N HIS A 51 -0.75 -12.41 11.51
CA HIS A 51 -0.34 -12.54 12.92
C HIS A 51 -0.91 -11.46 13.84
N GLY A 52 -1.52 -10.41 13.30
CA GLY A 52 -2.05 -9.31 14.10
C GLY A 52 -2.48 -8.13 13.24
N PRO A 53 -3.06 -7.08 13.86
CA PRO A 53 -3.66 -5.99 13.12
C PRO A 53 -2.64 -5.07 12.43
N TYR A 54 -1.37 -5.10 12.85
CA TYR A 54 -0.25 -4.31 12.34
C TYR A 54 1.02 -5.16 12.29
N PHE A 55 2.06 -4.69 11.58
CA PHE A 55 3.34 -5.38 11.49
C PHE A 55 4.07 -5.59 12.83
N LEU A 56 3.74 -4.79 13.84
CA LEU A 56 4.26 -4.92 15.20
C LEU A 56 3.22 -5.50 16.19
N GLY A 57 2.26 -6.27 15.68
CA GLY A 57 1.15 -6.82 16.46
C GLY A 57 0.11 -5.75 16.74
N GLU A 58 -0.13 -5.44 18.01
CA GLU A 58 -1.16 -4.47 18.44
C GLU A 58 -0.75 -3.00 18.26
N ARG A 59 0.52 -2.73 17.91
CA ARG A 59 1.05 -1.37 17.80
C ARG A 59 1.16 -0.93 16.34
N MET A 60 0.35 0.07 15.95
CA MET A 60 0.51 0.75 14.67
C MET A 60 1.84 1.52 14.61
N SER A 61 2.44 1.53 13.43
CA SER A 61 3.70 2.21 13.12
C SER A 61 3.63 2.91 11.76
N VAL A 62 4.69 3.64 11.40
CA VAL A 62 4.83 4.27 10.07
C VAL A 62 4.85 3.22 8.95
N ALA A 63 5.36 2.01 9.20
CA ALA A 63 5.34 0.94 8.22
C ALA A 63 3.89 0.61 7.82
N ASP A 64 2.98 0.56 8.79
CA ASP A 64 1.57 0.26 8.53
C ASP A 64 0.89 1.38 7.72
N ILE A 65 1.23 2.65 8.01
CA ILE A 65 0.72 3.80 7.25
C ILE A 65 1.19 3.75 5.80
N LEU A 66 2.50 3.50 5.59
CA LEU A 66 3.10 3.39 4.25
C LEU A 66 2.40 2.29 3.42
N TRP A 67 2.31 1.09 3.98
CA TRP A 67 1.68 -0.05 3.31
C TRP A 67 0.18 0.14 3.11
N GLY A 68 -0.54 0.64 4.12
CA GLY A 68 -2.00 0.82 4.03
C GLY A 68 -2.40 1.82 2.94
N VAL A 69 -1.66 2.93 2.80
CA VAL A 69 -1.91 3.91 1.73
C VAL A 69 -1.57 3.33 0.36
N ALA A 70 -0.44 2.64 0.23
CA ALA A 70 -0.04 2.03 -1.03
C ALA A 70 -1.02 0.94 -1.49
N LEU A 71 -1.44 0.06 -0.58
CA LEU A 71 -2.43 -0.99 -0.87
C LEU A 71 -3.79 -0.42 -1.24
N GLN A 72 -4.25 0.64 -0.56
CA GLN A 72 -5.49 1.33 -0.95
C GLN A 72 -5.43 1.80 -2.41
N TRP A 73 -4.31 2.40 -2.80
CA TRP A 73 -4.12 2.89 -4.16
C TRP A 73 -4.04 1.75 -5.17
N THR A 74 -3.22 0.72 -4.91
CA THR A 74 -3.07 -0.40 -5.85
C THR A 74 -4.33 -1.22 -6.03
N MET A 75 -5.15 -1.37 -4.99
CA MET A 75 -6.48 -1.98 -5.07
C MET A 75 -7.43 -1.15 -5.94
N MET A 76 -7.46 0.17 -5.75
CA MET A 76 -8.28 1.09 -6.55
C MET A 76 -7.95 1.01 -8.06
N PHE A 77 -6.68 0.76 -8.41
CA PHE A 77 -6.24 0.56 -9.79
C PHE A 77 -6.34 -0.90 -10.28
N GLY A 78 -6.81 -1.83 -9.44
CA GLY A 78 -6.93 -3.25 -9.78
C GLY A 78 -5.60 -4.00 -9.92
N LEU A 79 -4.50 -3.43 -9.42
CA LEU A 79 -3.16 -4.04 -9.49
C LEU A 79 -2.96 -5.10 -8.39
N VAL A 80 -3.57 -4.87 -7.23
CA VAL A 80 -3.60 -5.81 -6.10
C VAL A 80 -5.03 -6.28 -5.91
N GLU A 81 -5.20 -7.60 -5.75
CA GLU A 81 -6.50 -8.20 -5.47
C GLU A 81 -7.01 -7.79 -4.08
N GLU A 82 -8.28 -7.39 -3.99
CA GLU A 82 -8.94 -7.01 -2.75
C GLU A 82 -9.32 -8.24 -1.91
N LYS A 83 -8.33 -8.84 -1.24
CA LYS A 83 -8.58 -9.89 -0.25
C LYS A 83 -9.09 -9.30 1.07
N PRO A 84 -10.00 -9.99 1.80
CA PRO A 84 -10.54 -9.49 3.07
C PRO A 84 -9.47 -9.09 4.08
N LEU A 85 -8.40 -9.89 4.23
CA LEU A 85 -7.27 -9.60 5.13
C LEU A 85 -6.63 -8.23 4.83
N LEU A 86 -6.37 -7.96 3.55
CA LEU A 86 -5.71 -6.72 3.13
C LEU A 86 -6.68 -5.54 3.22
N ARG A 87 -7.96 -5.74 2.88
CA ARG A 87 -9.01 -4.73 3.03
C ARG A 87 -9.15 -4.29 4.48
N ASP A 88 -9.25 -5.24 5.41
CA ASP A 88 -9.34 -4.97 6.85
C ASP A 88 -8.11 -4.20 7.37
N PHE A 89 -6.91 -4.57 6.90
CA PHE A 89 -5.68 -3.87 7.23
C PHE A 89 -5.70 -2.43 6.71
N VAL A 90 -6.04 -2.23 5.43
CA VAL A 90 -6.13 -0.91 4.80
C VAL A 90 -7.16 -0.04 5.52
N ASP A 91 -8.33 -0.56 5.85
CA ASP A 91 -9.40 0.17 6.53
C ASP A 91 -8.95 0.73 7.88
N ARG A 92 -8.19 -0.03 8.67
CA ARG A 92 -7.63 0.47 9.94
C ARG A 92 -6.76 1.71 9.74
N ILE A 93 -6.06 1.80 8.61
CA ILE A 93 -5.14 2.89 8.30
C ILE A 93 -5.88 4.09 7.71
N VAL A 94 -6.70 3.88 6.67
CA VAL A 94 -7.34 4.98 5.93
C VAL A 94 -8.57 5.54 6.66
N LEU A 95 -9.22 4.74 7.50
CA LEU A 95 -10.34 5.18 8.34
C LEU A 95 -9.91 5.67 9.72
N ARG A 96 -8.62 5.95 9.96
CA ARG A 96 -8.24 6.65 11.20
C ARG A 96 -8.73 8.10 11.16
N PRO A 97 -9.12 8.71 12.30
CA PRO A 97 -9.64 10.09 12.32
C PRO A 97 -8.74 11.12 11.63
N ALA A 98 -7.42 11.00 11.81
CA ALA A 98 -6.45 11.90 11.19
C ALA A 98 -6.32 11.72 9.67
N ALA A 99 -6.46 10.50 9.12
CA ALA A 99 -6.47 10.30 7.67
C ALA A 99 -7.73 10.91 7.04
N ARG A 100 -8.90 10.66 7.63
CA ARG A 100 -10.16 11.27 7.18
C ARG A 100 -10.17 12.80 7.27
N LYS A 101 -9.49 13.36 8.28
CA LYS A 101 -9.35 14.82 8.40
C LYS A 101 -8.60 15.38 7.19
N VAL A 102 -7.42 14.82 6.88
CA VAL A 102 -6.60 15.25 5.74
C VAL A 102 -7.35 15.07 4.43
N GLN A 103 -8.02 13.92 4.23
CA GLN A 103 -8.81 13.68 3.03
C GLN A 103 -9.88 14.76 2.80
N LYS A 104 -10.61 15.18 3.84
CA LYS A 104 -11.61 16.25 3.72
C LYS A 104 -10.99 17.60 3.39
N GLU A 105 -9.80 17.87 3.91
CA GLU A 105 -9.03 19.09 3.60
C GLU A 105 -8.58 19.08 2.13
N ASP A 106 -8.09 17.93 1.64
CA ASP A 106 -7.69 17.74 0.24
C ASP A 106 -8.88 17.87 -0.73
N GLU A 107 -10.03 17.27 -0.39
CA GLU A 107 -11.28 17.39 -1.17
C GLU A 107 -11.74 18.85 -1.27
N LYS A 108 -11.65 19.60 -0.17
CA LYS A 108 -11.98 21.03 -0.16
C LYS A 108 -11.05 21.83 -1.07
N LEU A 109 -9.73 21.61 -0.97
CA LEU A 109 -8.74 22.29 -1.80
C LEU A 109 -8.92 21.97 -3.29
N ALA A 110 -9.21 20.71 -3.63
CA ALA A 110 -9.47 20.29 -5.01
C ALA A 110 -10.71 20.98 -5.61
N ALA A 111 -11.78 21.14 -4.81
CA ALA A 111 -12.98 21.87 -5.22
C ALA A 111 -12.70 23.36 -5.45
N GLU A 112 -11.93 24.00 -4.57
CA GLU A 112 -11.51 25.40 -4.73
C GLU A 112 -10.68 25.61 -6.00
N GLN A 113 -9.73 24.71 -6.30
CA GLN A 113 -8.93 24.76 -7.52
C GLN A 113 -9.76 24.59 -8.79
N THR A 114 -10.73 23.66 -8.77
CA THR A 114 -11.63 23.44 -9.91
C THR A 114 -12.48 24.69 -10.17
N ALA A 115 -13.10 25.25 -9.13
CA ALA A 115 -13.90 26.46 -9.24
C ALA A 115 -13.08 27.71 -9.67
N ALA A 116 -11.79 27.77 -9.35
CA ALA A 116 -10.91 28.83 -9.82
C ALA A 116 -10.56 28.70 -11.31
N ARG A 117 -10.35 27.46 -11.80
CA ARG A 117 -10.06 27.17 -13.22
C ARG A 117 -11.26 27.44 -14.12
N GLU A 118 -12.49 27.26 -13.63
CA GLU A 118 -13.72 27.54 -14.38
C GLU A 118 -14.07 29.03 -14.48
N LYS A 119 -13.46 29.87 -13.63
CA LYS A 119 -13.70 31.32 -13.58
C LYS A 119 -12.69 32.16 -14.37
N GLY A 120 -11.60 31.56 -14.85
CA GLY A 120 -10.55 32.21 -15.65
C GLY A 120 -10.65 31.83 -17.12
#